data_AF-A0A521SPX6-F1
#
_entry.id   AF-A0A521SPX6-F1
#
_cell.length_a   1.000
_cell.length_b   1.000
_cell.length_c   1.000
_cell.angle_alpha   90.00
_cell.angle_beta   90.00
_cell.angle_gamma   90.00
#
_symmetry.space_group_name_H-M   'P 1'
#
loop_
_entity.id
_entity.type
_entity.pdbx_description
1 polymer ?
#
loop_
_entity_poly.entity_id
_entity_poly.type
_entity_poly.pdbx_seq_one_letter_code
_entity_poly.pdbx_strand_id
1 'polypeptide(L)'
;MRREAKVRKPYAASLLSVAAGATLLFSLVLFLSSCESELIRQQEEQLRRQQEEIARQRQEIEEIVAAQQREGRKRRDCNRAFQDFDKAQSAKEPSEAIRLYRQGLQLCPDDDVAHYELGKILQSMGQAQDAQMEFEAALKINPNFHDAKRQLEMIKGKIQKEDSG
;
A
#
# COMPACT_ATOMS: atom_id res chain seq x y z
N MET A 1 87.41 -12.37 63.98
CA MET A 1 86.85 -11.21 63.27
C MET A 1 85.64 -11.64 62.46
N ARG A 2 84.48 -11.03 62.72
CA ARG A 2 83.16 -11.37 62.15
C ARG A 2 83.09 -11.06 60.65
N ARG A 3 82.54 -11.99 59.86
CA ARG A 3 81.99 -11.71 58.52
C ARG A 3 80.63 -11.04 58.71
N GLU A 4 80.46 -9.81 58.21
CA GLU A 4 79.16 -9.15 58.14
C GLU A 4 78.34 -9.80 57.02
N ALA A 5 77.39 -10.66 57.41
CA ALA A 5 76.35 -11.13 56.52
C ALA A 5 75.35 -9.99 56.29
N LYS A 6 75.36 -9.44 55.08
CA LYS A 6 74.48 -8.37 54.61
C LYS A 6 73.03 -8.79 54.80
N VAL A 7 72.36 -8.20 55.79
CA VAL A 7 70.95 -8.41 56.12
C VAL A 7 70.10 -8.02 54.89
N ARG A 8 69.59 -9.01 54.15
CA ARG A 8 68.57 -8.79 53.12
C ARG A 8 67.29 -8.35 53.83
N LYS A 9 66.95 -7.07 53.69
CA LYS A 9 65.79 -6.44 54.33
C LYS A 9 64.46 -7.12 53.90
N PRO A 10 63.50 -7.37 54.81
CA PRO A 10 62.24 -8.08 54.53
C PRO A 10 61.20 -7.27 53.73
N TYR A 11 61.44 -5.98 53.47
CA TYR A 11 60.48 -5.09 52.80
C TYR A 11 60.20 -5.42 51.32
N ALA A 12 61.11 -6.14 50.64
CA ALA A 12 60.94 -6.48 49.22
C ALA A 12 59.78 -7.46 48.98
N ALA A 13 59.55 -8.41 49.88
CA ALA A 13 58.46 -9.38 49.77
C ALA A 13 57.07 -8.73 50.00
N SER A 14 56.99 -7.77 50.93
CA SER A 14 55.75 -7.02 51.20
C SER A 14 55.36 -6.10 50.04
N LEU A 15 56.32 -5.45 49.39
CA LEU A 15 56.07 -4.58 48.24
C LEU A 15 55.66 -5.39 46.99
N LEU A 16 56.29 -6.56 46.77
CA LEU A 16 55.87 -7.47 45.69
C LEU A 16 54.43 -7.96 45.87
N SER A 17 54.02 -8.28 47.11
CA SER A 17 52.66 -8.74 47.40
C SER A 17 51.61 -7.66 47.16
N VAL A 18 51.90 -6.41 47.53
CA VAL A 18 51.00 -5.26 47.29
C VAL A 18 50.93 -4.93 45.80
N ALA A 19 52.04 -5.00 45.08
CA ALA A 19 52.08 -4.80 43.63
C ALA A 19 51.33 -5.90 42.87
N ALA A 20 51.43 -7.17 43.31
CA ALA A 20 50.68 -8.29 42.76
C ALA A 20 49.16 -8.13 43.01
N GLY A 21 48.77 -7.66 44.19
CA GLY A 21 47.36 -7.34 44.49
C GLY A 21 46.82 -6.19 43.64
N ALA A 22 47.60 -5.12 43.45
CA ALA A 22 47.20 -3.97 42.63
C ALA A 22 47.08 -4.32 41.13
N THR A 23 47.96 -5.17 40.60
CA THR A 23 47.89 -5.63 39.21
C THR A 23 46.70 -6.55 38.95
N LEU A 24 46.40 -7.47 39.87
CA LEU A 24 45.19 -8.31 39.79
C LEU A 24 43.90 -7.47 39.82
N LEU A 25 43.83 -6.46 40.70
CA LEU A 25 42.68 -5.55 40.75
C LEU A 25 42.54 -4.72 39.47
N PHE A 26 43.65 -4.21 38.94
CA PHE A 26 43.63 -3.45 37.68
C PHE A 26 43.21 -4.35 36.49
N SER A 27 43.72 -5.58 36.40
CA SER A 27 43.30 -6.55 35.39
C SER A 27 41.82 -6.93 35.53
N LEU A 28 41.31 -7.08 36.76
CA LEU A 28 39.89 -7.34 37.01
C LEU A 28 39.01 -6.16 36.56
N VAL A 29 39.43 -4.92 36.84
CA VAL A 29 38.69 -3.70 36.41
C VAL A 29 38.65 -3.59 34.89
N LEU A 30 39.77 -3.81 34.19
CA LEU A 30 39.80 -3.82 32.73
C LEU A 30 38.93 -4.92 32.13
N PHE A 31 38.95 -6.12 32.74
CA PHE A 31 38.13 -7.24 32.31
C PHE A 31 36.63 -6.96 32.50
N LEU A 32 36.23 -6.43 33.66
CA LEU A 32 34.83 -6.07 33.93
C LEU A 32 34.34 -4.95 32.99
N SER A 33 35.16 -3.91 32.75
CA SER A 33 34.82 -2.83 31.82
C SER A 33 34.72 -3.31 30.37
N SER A 34 35.59 -4.25 29.94
CA SER A 34 35.50 -4.89 28.63
C SER A 34 34.25 -5.76 28.49
N CYS A 35 33.89 -6.50 29.55
CA CYS A 35 32.70 -7.36 29.58
C CYS A 35 31.40 -6.55 29.52
N GLU A 36 31.31 -5.45 30.29
CA GLU A 36 30.18 -4.51 30.20
C GLU A 36 30.07 -3.89 28.81
N SER A 37 31.21 -3.50 28.21
CA SER A 37 31.24 -2.94 26.86
C SER A 37 30.77 -3.93 25.78
N GLU A 38 31.11 -5.21 25.93
CA GLU A 38 30.70 -6.26 24.98
C GLU A 38 29.22 -6.62 25.12
N LEU A 39 28.71 -6.69 26.35
CA LEU A 39 27.28 -6.90 26.61
C LEU A 39 26.42 -5.75 26.07
N ILE A 40 26.84 -4.50 26.27
CA ILE A 40 26.16 -3.31 25.74
C ILE A 40 26.13 -3.36 24.20
N ARG A 41 27.27 -3.69 23.55
CA ARG A 41 27.33 -3.82 22.09
C ARG A 41 26.39 -4.91 21.56
N GLN A 42 26.34 -6.06 22.22
CA GLN A 42 25.41 -7.13 21.85
C GLN A 42 23.96 -6.70 22.00
N GLN A 43 23.63 -5.98 23.07
CA GLN A 43 22.28 -5.48 23.30
C GLN A 43 21.89 -4.39 22.30
N GLU A 44 22.80 -3.47 21.95
CA GLU A 44 22.59 -2.48 20.90
C GLU A 44 22.39 -3.13 19.54
N GLU A 45 23.14 -4.19 19.22
CA GLU A 45 22.98 -4.92 17.96
C GLU A 45 21.63 -5.64 17.91
N GLN A 46 21.19 -6.26 19.01
CA GLN A 46 19.86 -6.86 19.12
C GLN A 46 18.76 -5.80 18.95
N LEU A 47 18.90 -4.65 19.61
CA LEU A 47 17.94 -3.55 19.50
C LEU A 47 17.89 -3.00 18.07
N ARG A 48 19.03 -2.84 17.40
CA ARG A 48 19.09 -2.43 15.98
C ARG A 48 18.37 -3.43 15.08
N ARG A 49 18.62 -4.73 15.24
CA ARG A 49 17.93 -5.78 14.47
C ARG A 49 16.42 -5.74 14.68
N GLN A 50 15.97 -5.55 15.92
CA GLN A 50 14.54 -5.39 16.24
C GLN A 50 13.95 -4.12 15.61
N GLN A 51 14.67 -2.99 15.66
CA GLN A 51 14.22 -1.74 15.06
C GLN A 51 14.08 -1.86 13.53
N GLU A 52 15.03 -2.54 12.88
CA GLU A 52 14.94 -2.83 11.44
C GLU A 52 13.73 -3.70 11.11
N GLU A 53 13.45 -4.73 11.92
CA GLU A 53 12.29 -5.59 11.72
C GLU A 53 10.97 -4.83 11.93
N ILE A 54 10.88 -4.02 12.98
CA ILE A 54 9.73 -3.14 13.23
C ILE A 54 9.56 -2.15 12.07
N ALA A 55 10.64 -1.59 11.54
CA ALA A 55 10.57 -0.66 10.40
C ALA A 55 10.06 -1.37 9.14
N ARG A 56 10.56 -2.58 8.85
CA ARG A 56 10.07 -3.42 7.74
C ARG A 56 8.57 -3.71 7.88
N GLN A 57 8.14 -4.17 9.05
CA GLN A 57 6.73 -4.47 9.31
C GLN A 57 5.85 -3.23 9.22
N ARG A 58 6.31 -2.09 9.72
CA ARG A 58 5.57 -0.81 9.59
C ARG A 58 5.34 -0.44 8.13
N GLN A 59 6.37 -0.56 7.29
CA GLN A 59 6.25 -0.27 5.87
C GLN A 59 5.23 -1.20 5.18
N GLU A 60 5.28 -2.50 5.50
CA GLU A 60 4.31 -3.47 4.96
C GLU A 60 2.87 -3.18 5.41
N ILE A 61 2.68 -2.85 6.69
CA ILE A 61 1.38 -2.45 7.24
C ILE A 61 0.86 -1.18 6.54
N GLU A 62 1.71 -0.17 6.32
CA GLU A 62 1.34 1.07 5.65
C GLU A 62 0.88 0.81 4.20
N GLU A 63 1.56 -0.09 3.48
CA GLU A 63 1.17 -0.48 2.13
C GLU A 63 -0.19 -1.19 2.12
N ILE A 64 -0.40 -2.15 3.02
CA ILE A 64 -1.67 -2.86 3.15
C ILE A 64 -2.80 -1.88 3.46
N VAL A 65 -2.61 -0.98 4.43
CA VAL A 65 -3.60 0.03 4.80
C VAL A 65 -3.90 0.95 3.62
N ALA A 66 -2.88 1.39 2.88
CA ALA A 66 -3.07 2.22 1.69
C ALA A 66 -3.86 1.48 0.60
N ALA A 67 -3.59 0.20 0.37
CA ALA A 67 -4.32 -0.63 -0.58
C ALA A 67 -5.80 -0.80 -0.17
N GLN A 68 -6.05 -1.11 1.10
CA GLN A 68 -7.41 -1.21 1.65
C GLN A 68 -8.17 0.11 1.55
N GLN A 69 -7.51 1.25 1.81
CA GLN A 69 -8.12 2.55 1.66
C GLN A 69 -8.43 2.89 0.18
N ARG A 70 -7.57 2.50 -0.76
CA ARG A 70 -7.82 2.66 -2.20
C ARG A 70 -9.04 1.85 -2.63
N GLU A 71 -9.11 0.59 -2.23
CA GLU A 71 -10.24 -0.30 -2.50
C GLU A 71 -11.54 0.21 -1.85
N GLY A 72 -11.46 0.63 -0.59
CA GLY A 72 -12.59 1.23 0.13
C GLY A 72 -13.04 2.58 -0.43
N ARG A 73 -12.13 3.35 -1.06
CA ARG A 73 -12.51 4.54 -1.85
C ARG A 73 -13.28 4.15 -3.10
N LYS A 74 -12.76 3.23 -3.93
CA LYS A 74 -13.45 2.75 -5.14
C LYS A 74 -14.86 2.24 -4.84
N ARG A 75 -15.04 1.42 -3.80
CA ARG A 75 -16.35 0.92 -3.39
C ARG A 75 -17.31 2.06 -2.98
N ARG A 76 -16.83 3.06 -2.23
CA ARG A 76 -17.64 4.22 -1.84
C ARG A 76 -18.01 5.10 -3.03
N ASP A 77 -17.09 5.27 -3.98
CA ASP A 77 -17.32 6.06 -5.18
C ASP A 77 -18.36 5.36 -6.09
N CYS A 78 -18.25 4.05 -6.28
CA CYS A 78 -19.28 3.26 -6.98
C CYS A 78 -20.64 3.29 -6.25
N ASN A 79 -20.68 3.20 -4.92
CA ASN A 79 -21.94 3.35 -4.18
C ASN A 79 -22.61 4.72 -4.44
N ARG A 80 -21.82 5.79 -4.60
CA ARG A 80 -22.37 7.10 -4.99
C ARG A 80 -22.84 7.09 -6.45
N ALA A 81 -22.10 6.44 -7.35
CA ALA A 81 -22.51 6.28 -8.75
C ALA A 81 -23.89 5.63 -8.88
N PHE A 82 -24.17 4.58 -8.10
CA PHE A 82 -25.49 3.92 -8.10
C PHE A 82 -26.64 4.87 -7.74
N GLN A 83 -26.41 5.84 -6.85
CA GLN A 83 -27.43 6.86 -6.55
C GLN A 83 -27.71 7.75 -7.76
N ASP A 84 -26.70 8.06 -8.57
CA ASP A 84 -26.88 8.85 -9.79
C ASP A 84 -27.54 8.01 -10.89
N PHE A 85 -27.22 6.73 -11.00
CA PHE A 85 -27.89 5.79 -11.90
C PHE A 85 -29.38 5.62 -11.58
N ASP A 86 -29.73 5.45 -10.30
CA ASP A 86 -31.13 5.33 -9.86
C ASP A 86 -31.94 6.59 -10.18
N LYS A 87 -31.33 7.77 -9.98
CA LYS A 87 -31.94 9.05 -10.36
C LYS A 87 -32.08 9.18 -11.87
N ALA A 88 -31.08 8.72 -12.64
CA ALA A 88 -31.10 8.76 -14.09
C ALA A 88 -32.25 7.91 -14.66
N GLN A 89 -32.49 6.72 -14.08
CA GLN A 89 -33.62 5.85 -14.47
C GLN A 89 -34.98 6.50 -14.23
N SER A 90 -35.07 7.37 -13.21
CA SER A 90 -36.31 8.08 -12.85
C SER A 90 -36.44 9.45 -13.53
N ALA A 91 -35.43 9.88 -14.29
CA ALA A 91 -35.43 11.18 -14.95
C ALA A 91 -36.42 11.18 -16.12
N LYS A 92 -37.24 12.25 -16.20
CA LYS A 92 -38.19 12.42 -17.31
C LYS A 92 -37.53 12.94 -18.58
N GLU A 93 -36.52 13.79 -18.41
CA GLU A 93 -35.80 14.43 -19.51
C GLU A 93 -34.56 13.59 -19.89
N PRO A 94 -34.42 13.19 -21.16
CA PRO A 94 -33.27 12.38 -21.61
C PRO A 94 -31.91 13.05 -21.34
N SER A 95 -31.83 14.37 -21.47
CA SER A 95 -30.61 15.15 -21.23
C SER A 95 -30.14 15.07 -19.77
N GLU A 96 -31.08 15.08 -18.83
CA GLU A 96 -30.79 14.93 -17.41
C GLU A 96 -30.34 13.50 -17.07
N ALA A 97 -31.01 12.50 -17.65
CA ALA A 97 -30.59 11.11 -17.51
C ALA A 97 -29.15 10.88 -18.02
N ILE A 98 -28.82 11.41 -19.21
CA ILE A 98 -27.46 11.36 -19.77
C ILE A 98 -26.46 12.01 -18.82
N ARG A 99 -26.77 13.19 -18.28
CA ARG A 99 -25.90 13.91 -17.36
C ARG A 99 -25.62 13.10 -16.09
N LEU A 100 -26.65 12.49 -15.51
CA LEU A 100 -26.53 11.66 -14.30
C LEU A 100 -25.76 10.36 -14.56
N TYR A 101 -26.03 9.65 -15.67
CA TYR A 101 -25.25 8.47 -16.05
C TYR A 101 -23.77 8.81 -16.24
N ARG A 102 -23.45 9.90 -16.94
CA ARG A 102 -22.06 10.35 -17.10
C ARG A 102 -21.39 10.69 -15.77
N GLN A 103 -22.12 11.30 -14.83
CA GLN A 103 -21.60 11.58 -13.48
C GLN A 103 -21.31 10.30 -12.70
N GLY A 104 -22.24 9.34 -12.73
CA GLY A 104 -22.02 8.04 -12.09
C GLY A 104 -20.85 7.28 -12.71
N LEU A 105 -20.75 7.26 -14.04
CA LEU A 105 -19.67 6.59 -14.77
C LEU A 105 -18.29 7.25 -14.53
N GLN A 106 -18.22 8.53 -14.15
CA GLN A 106 -16.95 9.13 -13.70
C GLN A 106 -16.45 8.54 -12.38
N LEU A 107 -17.37 8.06 -11.54
CA LEU A 107 -17.06 7.46 -10.23
C LEU A 107 -16.92 5.93 -10.32
N CYS A 108 -17.72 5.30 -11.20
CA CYS A 108 -17.73 3.87 -11.45
C CYS A 108 -17.70 3.59 -12.96
N PRO A 109 -16.51 3.68 -13.60
CA PRO A 109 -16.38 3.55 -15.05
C PRO A 109 -16.56 2.11 -15.56
N ASP A 110 -16.54 1.12 -14.66
CA ASP A 110 -16.60 -0.30 -15.01
C ASP A 110 -18.00 -0.89 -14.80
N ASP A 111 -19.06 -0.07 -14.87
CA ASP A 111 -20.45 -0.52 -14.77
C ASP A 111 -21.05 -0.74 -16.16
N ASP A 112 -21.19 -2.01 -16.56
CA ASP A 112 -21.69 -2.42 -17.88
C ASP A 112 -23.16 -2.03 -18.09
N VAL A 113 -23.98 -2.09 -17.04
CA VAL A 113 -25.40 -1.75 -17.08
C VAL A 113 -25.60 -0.25 -17.32
N ALA A 114 -24.84 0.60 -16.64
CA ALA A 114 -24.90 2.05 -16.81
C ALA A 114 -24.47 2.49 -18.21
N HIS A 115 -23.40 1.89 -18.76
CA HIS A 115 -23.01 2.10 -20.16
C HIS A 115 -24.13 1.68 -21.12
N TYR A 116 -24.74 0.52 -20.91
CA TYR A 116 -25.86 0.04 -21.73
C TYR A 116 -27.08 0.98 -21.66
N GLU A 117 -27.49 1.42 -20.48
CA GLU A 117 -28.64 2.32 -20.32
C GLU A 117 -28.37 3.71 -20.91
N LEU A 118 -27.15 4.24 -20.74
CA LEU A 118 -26.74 5.48 -21.40
C LEU A 118 -26.80 5.34 -22.93
N GLY A 119 -26.30 4.23 -23.48
CA GLY A 119 -26.38 3.92 -24.91
C GLY A 119 -27.81 3.88 -25.44
N LYS A 120 -28.75 3.28 -24.70
CA LYS A 120 -30.19 3.28 -25.07
C LYS A 120 -30.77 4.68 -25.14
N ILE A 121 -30.45 5.53 -24.17
CA ILE A 121 -30.96 6.90 -24.13
C ILE A 121 -30.39 7.71 -25.30
N LEU A 122 -29.08 7.64 -25.54
CA LEU A 122 -28.42 8.30 -26.66
C LEU A 122 -28.99 7.84 -28.01
N GLN A 123 -29.25 6.54 -28.17
CA GLN A 123 -29.88 5.99 -29.37
C GLN A 123 -31.29 6.57 -29.57
N SER A 124 -32.09 6.70 -28.51
CA SER A 124 -33.43 7.27 -28.58
C SER A 124 -33.42 8.76 -28.97
N MET A 125 -32.32 9.46 -28.67
CA MET A 125 -32.06 10.85 -29.04
C MET A 125 -31.47 10.99 -30.46
N GLY A 126 -31.29 9.90 -31.20
CA GLY A 126 -30.70 9.91 -32.54
C GLY A 126 -29.17 10.05 -32.56
N GLN A 127 -28.50 9.96 -31.41
CA GLN A 127 -27.04 10.04 -31.31
C GLN A 127 -26.43 8.65 -31.50
N ALA A 128 -26.49 8.14 -32.74
CA ALA A 128 -26.18 6.76 -33.05
C ALA A 128 -24.71 6.38 -32.76
N GLN A 129 -23.77 7.27 -33.10
CA GLN A 129 -22.32 7.06 -32.89
C GLN A 129 -21.98 7.06 -31.39
N ASP A 130 -22.55 7.98 -30.61
CA ASP A 130 -22.34 8.02 -29.16
C ASP A 130 -22.88 6.76 -28.49
N ALA A 131 -24.09 6.34 -28.86
CA ALA A 131 -24.69 5.11 -28.36
C ALA A 131 -23.87 3.86 -28.73
N GLN A 132 -23.27 3.80 -29.92
CA GLN A 132 -22.37 2.72 -30.30
C GLN A 132 -21.20 2.60 -29.33
N MET A 133 -20.53 3.72 -29.01
CA MET A 133 -19.39 3.74 -28.10
C MET A 133 -19.77 3.20 -26.72
N GLU A 134 -20.95 3.58 -26.20
CA GLU A 134 -21.41 3.12 -24.89
C GLU A 134 -21.76 1.61 -24.88
N PHE A 135 -22.39 1.09 -25.95
CA PHE A 135 -22.62 -0.37 -26.05
C PHE A 135 -21.32 -1.16 -26.18
N GLU A 136 -20.31 -0.62 -26.88
CA GLU A 136 -18.98 -1.23 -26.96
C GLU A 136 -18.27 -1.21 -25.61
N ALA A 137 -18.40 -0.13 -24.84
CA ALA A 137 -17.88 -0.05 -23.47
C ALA A 137 -18.53 -1.11 -22.56
N ALA A 138 -19.86 -1.25 -22.59
CA ALA A 138 -20.58 -2.28 -21.85
C ALA A 138 -20.08 -3.69 -22.18
N LEU A 139 -19.86 -4.00 -23.47
CA LEU A 139 -19.37 -5.32 -23.92
C LEU A 139 -17.89 -5.55 -23.63
N LYS A 140 -17.08 -4.48 -23.51
CA LYS A 140 -15.69 -4.59 -23.09
C LYS A 140 -15.60 -5.03 -21.63
N ILE A 141 -16.51 -4.54 -20.79
CA ILE A 141 -16.62 -4.87 -19.36
C ILE A 141 -17.26 -6.27 -19.21
N ASN A 142 -18.38 -6.50 -19.88
CA ASN A 142 -19.12 -7.75 -19.85
C ASN A 142 -19.36 -8.29 -21.28
N PRO A 143 -18.44 -9.13 -21.80
CA PRO A 143 -18.56 -9.72 -23.14
C PRO A 143 -19.81 -10.58 -23.36
N ASN A 144 -20.46 -11.03 -22.28
CA ASN A 144 -21.65 -11.87 -22.31
C ASN A 144 -22.96 -11.06 -22.17
N PHE A 145 -22.89 -9.73 -22.19
CA PHE A 145 -24.08 -8.89 -22.11
C PHE A 145 -24.88 -8.93 -23.41
N HIS A 146 -25.75 -9.94 -23.53
CA HIS A 146 -26.52 -10.22 -24.74
C HIS A 146 -27.37 -9.03 -25.22
N ASP A 147 -27.93 -8.24 -24.30
CA ASP A 147 -28.74 -7.08 -24.66
C ASP A 147 -27.90 -5.96 -25.30
N ALA A 148 -26.75 -5.63 -24.71
CA ALA A 148 -25.81 -4.66 -25.29
C ALA A 148 -25.33 -5.12 -26.67
N LYS A 149 -25.04 -6.42 -26.85
CA LYS A 149 -24.68 -6.99 -28.14
C LYS A 149 -25.79 -6.79 -29.18
N ARG A 150 -27.05 -7.08 -28.84
CA ARG A 150 -28.18 -6.89 -29.75
C ARG A 150 -28.36 -5.41 -30.14
N GLN A 151 -28.22 -4.49 -29.18
CA GLN A 151 -28.32 -3.06 -29.46
C GLN A 151 -27.18 -2.56 -30.36
N LEU A 152 -25.96 -3.07 -30.15
CA LEU A 152 -24.79 -2.74 -30.98
C LEU A 152 -24.96 -3.18 -32.44
N GLU A 153 -25.45 -4.40 -32.66
CA GLU A 153 -25.72 -4.88 -34.04
C GLU A 153 -26.78 -4.02 -34.73
N MET A 154 -27.84 -3.66 -34.02
CA MET A 154 -28.89 -2.79 -34.54
C MET A 154 -28.35 -1.39 -34.89
N ILE A 155 -27.50 -0.81 -34.05
CA ILE A 155 -27.02 0.56 -34.27
C ILE A 155 -25.99 0.65 -35.39
N LYS A 156 -25.12 -0.35 -35.54
CA LYS A 156 -24.18 -0.44 -36.67
C LYS A 156 -24.91 -0.46 -38.01
N GLY A 157 -26.03 -1.19 -38.09
CA GLY A 157 -26.87 -1.21 -39.28
C GLY A 157 -27.57 0.13 -39.59
N LYS A 158 -27.79 1.00 -38.59
CA LYS A 158 -28.31 2.37 -38.80
C LYS A 158 -27.23 3.31 -39.31
N ILE A 159 -26.07 3.32 -38.65
CA ILE A 159 -24.93 4.19 -39.01
C ILE A 159 -24.49 3.95 -40.46
N GLN A 160 -24.36 2.68 -40.87
CA GLN A 160 -24.01 2.35 -42.26
C GLN A 160 -24.99 2.89 -43.31
N LYS A 161 -26.28 2.99 -42.98
CA LYS A 161 -27.29 3.54 -43.88
C LYS A 161 -27.23 5.06 -43.97
N GLU A 162 -26.91 5.73 -42.86
CA GLU A 162 -26.71 7.18 -42.82
C GLU A 162 -25.47 7.60 -43.60
N ASP A 163 -24.38 6.81 -43.52
CA ASP A 163 -23.14 7.08 -44.27
C ASP A 163 -23.26 6.81 -45.78
N SER A 164 -24.31 6.10 -46.21
CA SER A 164 -24.52 5.69 -47.61
C SER A 164 -25.49 6.58 -48.39
N GLY A 165 -26.07 7.61 -47.76
CA GLY A 165 -27.06 8.52 -48.36
C GLY A 165 -26.50 9.92 -48.60
#